data_AF-A0A3M1MGQ4-F1
#
_entry.id   AF-A0A3M1MGQ4-F1
#
_cell.length_a   1.000
_cell.length_b   1.000
_cell.length_c   1.000
_cell.angle_alpha   90.00
_cell.angle_beta   90.00
_cell.angle_gamma   90.00
#
_symmetry.space_group_name_H-M   'P 1'
#
loop_
_entity.id
_entity.type
_entity.pdbx_description
1 polymer ?
#
loop_
_entity_poly.entity_id
_entity_poly.type
_entity_poly.pdbx_seq_one_letter_code
_entity_poly.pdbx_strand_id
1 'polypeptide(L)'
;MLADNHLPWNPALCQTCPVPAIRQANACPHMRLRPSLRRSLLPWRQQVHIEAYCTKSTAPVPEPKVGCGQCHDLPAAFRSLMEE
;
A
#
# COMPACT_ATOMS: atom_id res chain seq x y z
N MET A 1 22.36 -18.51 -19.01
CA MET A 1 21.43 -17.50 -19.53
C MET A 1 20.29 -17.42 -18.52
N LEU A 2 20.26 -16.37 -17.70
CA LEU A 2 19.15 -16.16 -16.77
C LEU A 2 17.93 -15.78 -17.61
N ALA A 3 16.89 -16.61 -17.61
CA ALA A 3 15.65 -16.29 -18.29
C ALA A 3 15.07 -15.01 -17.68
N ASP A 4 14.80 -14.02 -18.51
CA ASP A 4 14.05 -12.82 -18.14
C ASP A 4 12.65 -13.26 -17.68
N ASN A 5 12.48 -13.43 -16.36
CA ASN A 5 11.23 -13.83 -15.71
C ASN A 5 10.23 -12.67 -15.60
N HIS A 6 10.24 -11.77 -16.58
CA HIS A 6 9.32 -10.65 -16.63
C HIS A 6 7.98 -11.14 -17.16
N LEU A 7 6.94 -11.04 -16.32
CA LEU A 7 5.56 -11.22 -16.76
C LEU A 7 5.26 -10.23 -17.90
N PRO A 8 4.47 -10.65 -18.91
CA PRO A 8 4.06 -9.73 -19.97
C PRO A 8 3.30 -8.56 -19.38
N TRP A 9 3.62 -7.35 -19.84
CA TRP A 9 2.97 -6.13 -19.39
C TRP A 9 1.48 -6.12 -19.76
N ASN A 10 0.62 -5.67 -18.84
CA ASN A 10 -0.82 -5.61 -19.05
C ASN A 10 -1.40 -4.32 -18.44
N PRO A 11 -1.95 -3.38 -19.25
CA PRO A 11 -2.47 -2.11 -18.77
C PRO A 11 -3.70 -2.26 -17.87
N ALA A 12 -4.47 -3.34 -18.00
CA ALA A 12 -5.64 -3.59 -17.17
C ALA A 12 -5.27 -3.77 -15.68
N LEU A 13 -4.04 -4.24 -15.39
CA LEU A 13 -3.52 -4.34 -14.03
C LEU A 13 -3.27 -2.96 -13.42
N CYS A 14 -2.85 -1.97 -14.23
CA CYS A 14 -2.64 -0.60 -13.78
C CYS A 14 -3.96 0.11 -13.47
N GLN A 15 -5.01 -0.12 -14.27
CA GLN A 15 -6.33 0.49 -14.09
C GLN A 15 -6.96 0.15 -12.72
N THR A 16 -6.63 -1.00 -12.17
CA THR A 16 -7.15 -1.47 -10.86
C THR A 16 -6.07 -1.55 -9.79
N CYS A 17 -4.88 -1.01 -10.05
CA CYS A 17 -3.77 -1.05 -9.11
C CYS A 17 -4.05 -0.14 -7.91
N PRO A 18 -3.98 -0.64 -6.67
CA PRO A 18 -4.28 0.17 -5.48
C PRO A 18 -3.12 1.09 -5.07
N VAL A 19 -1.92 0.96 -5.66
CA VAL A 19 -0.72 1.71 -5.24
C VAL A 19 -0.90 3.23 -5.30
N PRO A 20 -1.42 3.84 -6.39
CA PRO A 20 -1.59 5.29 -6.44
C PRO A 20 -2.52 5.80 -5.33
N ALA A 21 -3.64 5.12 -5.11
CA ALA A 21 -4.60 5.48 -4.05
C ALA A 21 -4.00 5.33 -2.65
N ILE A 22 -3.21 4.28 -2.40
CA ILE A 22 -2.51 4.10 -1.12
C ILE A 22 -1.50 5.23 -0.88
N ARG A 23 -0.69 5.58 -1.89
CA ARG A 23 0.33 6.64 -1.78
C ARG A 23 -0.28 8.03 -1.59
N GLN A 24 -1.43 8.29 -2.21
CA GLN A 24 -2.15 9.55 -2.05
C GLN A 24 -2.78 9.68 -0.67
N ALA A 25 -3.39 8.61 -0.15
CA ALA A 25 -4.03 8.62 1.17
C ALA A 25 -3.01 8.60 2.31
N ASN A 26 -1.94 7.83 2.14
CA ASN A 26 -0.89 7.64 3.13
C ASN A 26 0.48 7.91 2.51
N ALA A 27 0.95 9.14 2.73
CA ALA A 27 2.24 9.64 2.24
C ALA A 27 3.41 9.26 3.17
N CYS A 28 3.31 8.19 3.96
CA CYS A 28 4.37 7.76 4.87
C CYS A 28 5.67 7.39 4.10
N PRO A 29 6.81 8.06 4.38
CA PRO A 29 8.08 7.78 3.71
C PRO A 29 8.68 6.42 4.11
N HIS A 30 8.26 5.89 5.27
CA HIS A 30 8.72 4.61 5.79
C HIS A 30 7.88 3.42 5.29
N MET A 31 6.83 3.65 4.50
CA MET A 31 5.95 2.60 4.02
C MET A 31 6.48 1.95 2.73
N ARG A 32 6.76 0.65 2.81
CA ARG A 32 7.11 -0.21 1.68
C ARG A 32 5.87 -1.00 1.24
N LEU A 33 5.61 -1.00 -0.07
CA LEU A 33 4.50 -1.71 -0.68
C LEU A 33 5.07 -2.86 -1.52
N ARG A 34 4.63 -4.09 -1.25
CA ARG A 34 5.01 -5.28 -2.00
C ARG A 34 3.84 -5.74 -2.86
N PRO A 35 3.90 -5.55 -4.19
CA PRO A 35 2.87 -6.04 -5.09
C PRO A 35 3.00 -7.54 -5.36
N SER A 36 1.86 -8.19 -5.51
CA SER A 36 1.73 -9.56 -6.01
C SER A 36 0.52 -9.67 -6.91
N LEU A 37 0.54 -10.55 -7.91
CA LEU A 37 -0.65 -10.87 -8.71
C LEU A 37 -1.40 -12.03 -8.05
N ARG A 38 -2.65 -11.78 -7.69
CA ARG A 38 -3.57 -12.81 -7.18
C ARG A 38 -4.65 -13.07 -8.21
N ARG A 39 -5.13 -14.31 -8.29
CA ARG A 39 -6.35 -14.60 -9.05
C ARG A 39 -7.52 -13.95 -8.32
N SER A 40 -8.34 -13.22 -9.06
CA SER A 40 -9.63 -12.76 -8.56
C SER A 40 -10.62 -13.93 -8.50
N LEU A 41 -11.83 -13.68 -7.99
CA LEU A 41 -12.90 -14.67 -7.98
C LEU A 41 -13.32 -15.10 -9.40
N LEU A 42 -13.11 -14.22 -10.39
CA LEU A 42 -13.25 -14.60 -11.79
C LEU A 42 -11.94 -15.23 -12.29
N PRO A 43 -11.97 -16.47 -12.84
CA PRO A 43 -10.76 -17.25 -13.16
C PRO A 43 -9.86 -16.60 -14.22
N TRP A 44 -10.43 -15.71 -15.04
CA TRP A 44 -9.75 -14.99 -16.12
C TRP A 44 -9.13 -13.66 -15.68
N ARG A 45 -9.42 -13.19 -14.46
CA ARG A 45 -8.96 -11.90 -13.97
C ARG A 45 -7.88 -12.07 -12.91
N GLN A 46 -6.74 -11.43 -13.15
CA GLN A 46 -5.73 -11.20 -12.13
C GLN A 46 -5.91 -9.81 -11.55
N GLN A 47 -5.54 -9.64 -10.28
CA GLN A 47 -5.57 -8.35 -9.60
C GLN A 47 -4.26 -8.14 -8.86
N VAL A 48 -3.81 -6.88 -8.84
CA VAL A 48 -2.67 -6.45 -8.02
C VAL A 48 -3.11 -6.42 -6.55
N HIS A 49 -2.52 -7.29 -5.75
CA HIS A 49 -2.65 -7.29 -4.30
C HIS A 49 -1.40 -6.67 -3.67
N ILE A 50 -1.59 -5.84 -2.64
CA ILE A 50 -0.50 -5.14 -1.96
C ILE A 50 -0.44 -5.58 -0.50
N GLU A 51 0.75 -6.02 -0.11
CA GLU A 51 1.13 -6.08 1.29
C GLU A 51 1.93 -4.82 1.65
N ALA A 52 1.67 -4.23 2.80
CA ALA A 52 2.37 -3.05 3.27
C ALA A 52 3.14 -3.33 4.56
N TYR A 53 4.30 -2.70 4.68
CA TYR A 53 5.16 -2.79 5.86
C TYR A 53 5.74 -1.42 6.17
N CYS A 54 5.77 -1.05 7.44
CA CYS A 54 6.40 0.19 7.89
C CYS A 54 7.79 -0.12 8.45
N THR A 55 8.82 0.48 7.87
CA THR A 55 10.21 0.27 8.32
C THR A 55 10.52 0.96 9.64
N LYS A 56 9.75 2.00 10.02
CA LYS A 56 9.95 2.72 11.30
C LYS A 56 9.42 1.91 12.48
N SER A 57 8.19 1.40 12.38
CA SER A 57 7.57 0.58 13.43
C SER A 57 7.92 -0.91 13.31
N THR A 58 8.65 -1.29 12.25
CA THR A 58 9.04 -2.68 11.96
C THR A 58 7.88 -3.67 11.92
N ALA A 59 6.70 -3.23 11.47
CA ALA A 59 5.48 -4.02 11.52
C ALA A 59 4.72 -4.02 10.18
N PRO A 60 3.94 -5.08 9.89
CA PRO A 60 2.94 -5.07 8.82
C PRO A 60 1.94 -3.93 9.03
N VAL A 61 1.42 -3.37 7.93
CA VAL A 61 0.38 -2.34 7.93
C VAL A 61 -0.87 -2.93 7.28
N PRO A 62 -1.87 -3.39 8.07
CA PRO A 62 -3.06 -4.07 7.55
C PRO A 62 -3.95 -3.16 6.69
N GLU A 63 -4.01 -1.87 7.03
CA GLU A 63 -4.73 -0.85 6.27
C GLU A 63 -3.74 0.22 5.75
N PRO A 64 -3.16 0.01 4.54
CA PRO A 64 -2.13 0.88 3.99
C PRO A 64 -2.61 2.32 3.76
N LYS A 65 -3.92 2.56 3.59
CA LYS A 65 -4.44 3.93 3.42
C LYS A 65 -4.49 4.72 4.72
N VAL A 66 -4.49 4.04 5.88
CA VAL A 66 -4.49 4.67 7.21
C VAL A 66 -3.07 4.78 7.77
N GLY A 67 -2.26 3.74 7.60
CA GLY A 67 -0.88 3.70 8.08
C GLY A 67 -0.71 3.02 9.44
N CYS A 68 0.48 3.13 10.01
CA CYS A 68 0.86 2.38 11.22
C CYS A 68 0.56 3.09 12.54
N GLY A 69 0.04 4.33 12.50
CA GLY A 69 -0.25 5.14 13.70
C GLY A 69 0.97 5.70 14.44
N GLN A 70 2.20 5.43 14.00
CA GLN A 70 3.45 5.84 14.69
C GLN A 70 4.35 6.76 13.85
N CYS A 71 4.03 6.94 12.56
CA CYS A 71 4.85 7.74 11.64
C CYS A 71 4.41 9.19 11.56
N HIS A 72 3.13 9.48 11.76
CA HIS A 72 2.55 10.80 11.62
C HIS A 72 2.00 11.25 12.96
N ASP A 73 2.33 12.48 13.34
CA ASP A 73 1.73 13.09 14.52
C ASP A 73 0.27 13.45 14.24
N LEU A 74 -0.51 13.56 15.32
CA LEU A 74 -1.84 14.13 15.24
C LEU A 74 -1.77 15.55 14.65
N PRO A 75 -2.61 15.87 13.65
CA PRO A 75 -2.71 17.22 13.14
C PRO A 75 -2.97 18.20 14.29
N ALA A 76 -2.36 19.38 14.24
CA ALA A 76 -2.46 20.38 15.30
C ALA A 76 -3.92 20.71 15.67
N ALA A 77 -4.82 20.71 14.69
CA ALA A 77 -6.26 20.94 14.88
C ALA A 77 -6.93 19.99 15.90
N PHE A 78 -6.37 18.79 16.13
CA PHE A 78 -6.92 17.81 17.06
C PHE A 78 -6.21 17.77 18.41
N ARG A 79 -5.06 18.45 18.57
CA ARG A 79 -4.33 18.46 19.85
C ARG A 79 -4.99 19.34 20.89
N SER A 80 -5.54 20.48 20.49
CA SER A 80 -6.22 21.42 21.39
C SER A 80 -7.50 20.86 22.02
N LEU A 81 -8.04 19.76 21.49
CA LEU A 81 -9.24 19.09 22.02
C LEU A 81 -8.90 18.04 23.10
N MET A 82 -7.61 17.76 23.33
CA MET A 82 -7.14 16.75 24.29
C MET A 82 -6.47 17.39 25.53
N GLU A 83 -6.49 18.71 25.65
CA GLU A 83 -5.91 19.48 26.76
C GLU A 83 -6.95 20.07 27.73
N GLU A 84 -8.24 19.76 27.53
CA GLU A 84 -9.36 20.05 28.47
C GLU A 84 -9.73 18.79 29.27
#